data_AF-A0A345Z2G1-F1
#
_entry.id   AF-A0A345Z2G1-F1
#
_cell.length_a   1.000
_cell.length_b   1.000
_cell.length_c   1.000
_cell.angle_alpha   90.00
_cell.angle_beta   90.00
_cell.angle_gamma   90.00
#
_symmetry.space_group_name_H-M   'P 1'
#
loop_
_entity.id
_entity.type
_entity.pdbx_description
1 polymer ?
#
loop_
_entity_poly.entity_id
_entity_poly.type
_entity_poly.pdbx_seq_one_letter_code
_entity_poly.pdbx_strand_id
1 'polypeptide(L)'
;MKKASKILTIVGTSISVVLALIGMILGIVGITVASDESVAVKGIAMVLFIGLSIAGMILPLLALIFVLMKSTKLNFVGYILAIVTGGFAVLGMLLSGVGVITLLSLASGVATLVGGILGVVSAKK
;
A
#
# COMPACT_ATOMS: atom_id res chain seq x y z
N MET A 1 15.19 19.24 -2.17
CA MET A 1 14.83 17.87 -1.73
C MET A 1 13.39 17.75 -1.21
N LYS A 2 12.87 18.67 -0.38
CA LYS A 2 11.49 18.63 0.14
C LYS A 2 10.39 18.41 -0.93
N LYS A 3 10.48 19.08 -2.09
CA LYS A 3 9.50 18.92 -3.19
C LYS A 3 9.56 17.53 -3.87
N ALA A 4 10.76 17.02 -4.14
CA ALA A 4 10.96 15.73 -4.80
C ALA A 4 10.46 14.55 -3.94
N SER A 5 10.77 14.57 -2.63
CA SER A 5 10.25 13.56 -1.69
C SER A 5 8.73 13.59 -1.59
N LYS A 6 8.13 14.78 -1.53
CA LYS A 6 6.67 14.92 -1.48
C LYS A 6 6.02 14.33 -2.73
N ILE A 7 6.54 14.64 -3.92
CA ILE A 7 6.03 14.08 -5.19
C ILE A 7 6.20 12.57 -5.21
N LEU A 8 7.38 12.05 -4.85
CA LEU A 8 7.64 10.62 -4.86
C LEU A 8 6.72 9.85 -3.90
N THR A 9 6.47 10.41 -2.71
CA THR A 9 5.54 9.84 -1.74
C THR A 9 4.11 9.86 -2.26
N ILE A 10 3.65 10.96 -2.86
CA ILE A 10 2.32 11.07 -3.45
C ILE A 10 2.15 10.05 -4.58
N VAL A 11 3.10 9.98 -5.52
CA VAL A 11 3.04 9.04 -6.64
C VAL A 11 3.06 7.60 -6.15
N GLY A 12 3.97 7.26 -5.23
CA GLY A 12 4.08 5.91 -4.67
C GLY A 12 2.82 5.47 -3.92
N THR A 13 2.30 6.33 -3.03
CA THR A 13 1.07 6.04 -2.27
C THR A 13 -0.14 5.93 -3.20
N SER A 14 -0.31 6.81 -4.18
CA SER A 14 -1.41 6.73 -5.16
C SER A 14 -1.38 5.44 -5.97
N ILE A 15 -0.21 5.04 -6.48
CA ILE A 15 -0.07 3.77 -7.21
C ILE A 15 -0.37 2.59 -6.28
N SER A 16 0.08 2.65 -5.02
CA SER A 16 -0.17 1.60 -4.04
C SER A 16 -1.66 1.44 -3.71
N VAL A 17 -2.43 2.53 -3.67
CA VAL A 17 -3.91 2.46 -3.54
C VAL A 17 -4.53 1.75 -4.74
N VAL A 18 -4.13 2.12 -5.96
CA VAL A 18 -4.66 1.51 -7.19
C VAL A 18 -4.32 0.02 -7.24
N LEU A 19 -3.09 -0.36 -6.91
CA LEU A 19 -2.66 -1.75 -6.89
C LEU A 19 -3.36 -2.55 -5.79
N ALA A 20 -3.61 -1.97 -4.61
CA ALA A 20 -4.39 -2.61 -3.56
C ALA A 20 -5.84 -2.87 -4.02
N LEU A 21 -6.45 -1.93 -4.76
CA LEU A 21 -7.79 -2.12 -5.34
C LEU A 21 -7.81 -3.26 -6.38
N ILE A 22 -6.82 -3.29 -7.28
CA ILE A 22 -6.67 -4.37 -8.28
C ILE A 22 -6.45 -5.71 -7.58
N GLY A 23 -5.58 -5.75 -6.57
CA GLY A 23 -5.31 -6.94 -5.76
C GLY A 23 -6.58 -7.45 -5.06
N MET A 24 -7.41 -6.53 -4.54
CA MET A 24 -8.70 -6.87 -3.94
C MET A 24 -9.65 -7.51 -4.95
N ILE A 25 -9.79 -6.93 -6.15
CA ILE A 25 -10.65 -7.49 -7.21
C ILE A 25 -10.17 -8.89 -7.62
N LEU A 26 -8.87 -9.05 -7.86
CA LEU A 26 -8.30 -10.33 -8.28
C LEU A 26 -8.41 -11.40 -7.19
N GLY A 27 -8.21 -11.04 -5.92
CA GLY A 27 -8.39 -11.98 -4.81
C GLY A 27 -9.84 -12.41 -4.62
N ILE A 28 -10.80 -11.48 -4.77
CA ILE A 28 -12.24 -11.82 -4.75
C ILE A 28 -12.57 -12.80 -5.88
N VAL A 29 -12.10 -12.53 -7.11
CA VAL A 29 -12.30 -13.44 -8.25
C VAL A 29 -11.67 -14.79 -7.98
N GLY A 30 -10.43 -14.83 -7.46
CA GLY A 30 -9.73 -16.07 -7.11
C GLY A 30 -10.50 -16.93 -6.10
N ILE A 31 -10.99 -16.32 -5.01
CA ILE A 31 -11.80 -17.01 -3.99
C ILE A 31 -13.13 -17.50 -4.58
N THR A 32 -13.74 -16.72 -5.47
CA THR A 32 -15.03 -17.07 -6.08
C THR A 32 -14.89 -18.29 -7.02
N VAL A 33 -13.83 -18.32 -7.84
CA VAL A 33 -13.61 -19.33 -8.89
C VAL A 33 -12.99 -20.63 -8.37
N ALA A 34 -12.40 -20.65 -7.16
CA ALA A 34 -11.83 -21.86 -6.56
C ALA A 34 -12.89 -22.97 -6.42
N SER A 35 -12.92 -23.94 -7.34
CA SER A 35 -14.04 -24.89 -7.48
C SER A 35 -14.19 -25.90 -6.35
N ASP A 36 -13.10 -26.14 -5.61
CA ASP A 36 -12.98 -27.33 -4.76
C ASP A 36 -13.26 -27.05 -3.27
N GLU A 37 -13.44 -25.77 -2.89
CA GLU A 37 -13.73 -25.39 -1.51
C GLU A 37 -15.24 -25.30 -1.22
N SER A 38 -15.62 -25.74 -0.02
CA SER A 38 -17.00 -25.59 0.46
C SER A 38 -17.41 -24.11 0.54
N VAL A 39 -18.70 -23.83 0.36
CA VAL A 39 -19.27 -22.47 0.42
C VAL A 39 -18.94 -21.77 1.74
N ALA A 40 -18.89 -22.51 2.86
CA ALA A 40 -18.55 -21.97 4.17
C ALA A 40 -17.10 -21.47 4.26
N VAL A 41 -16.16 -22.23 3.67
CA VAL A 41 -14.73 -21.87 3.66
C VAL A 41 -14.50 -20.63 2.78
N LYS A 42 -15.13 -20.56 1.61
CA LYS A 42 -15.11 -19.37 0.74
C LYS A 42 -15.66 -18.13 1.44
N GLY A 43 -16.76 -18.27 2.18
CA GLY A 43 -17.36 -17.17 2.94
C GLY A 43 -16.40 -16.59 3.98
N ILE A 44 -15.76 -17.44 4.77
CA ILE A 44 -14.77 -17.02 5.78
C ILE A 44 -13.54 -16.39 5.11
N ALA A 45 -13.01 -17.02 4.06
CA ALA A 45 -11.88 -16.51 3.29
C ALA A 45 -12.19 -15.13 2.70
N MET A 46 -13.39 -14.92 2.18
CA MET A 46 -13.83 -13.65 1.61
C MET A 46 -13.93 -12.55 2.68
N VAL A 47 -14.49 -12.85 3.87
CA VAL A 47 -14.55 -11.88 4.98
C VAL A 47 -13.15 -11.49 5.47
N LEU A 48 -12.26 -12.48 5.68
CA LEU A 48 -10.89 -12.21 6.10
C LEU A 48 -10.11 -11.42 5.04
N PHE A 49 -10.25 -11.81 3.77
CA PHE A 49 -9.58 -11.15 2.65
C PHE A 49 -10.04 -9.70 2.47
N ILE A 50 -11.35 -9.44 2.53
CA ILE A 50 -11.90 -8.08 2.46
C ILE A 50 -11.42 -7.25 3.65
N GLY A 51 -11.46 -7.80 4.87
CA GLY A 51 -10.97 -7.11 6.07
C GLY A 51 -9.48 -6.72 5.96
N LEU A 52 -8.63 -7.63 5.52
CA LEU A 52 -7.20 -7.37 5.30
C LEU A 52 -6.96 -6.37 4.16
N SER A 53 -7.71 -6.49 3.07
CA SER A 53 -7.58 -5.61 1.90
C SER A 53 -7.97 -4.17 2.22
N ILE A 54 -9.02 -3.97 3.03
CA ILE A 54 -9.42 -2.66 3.52
C ILE A 54 -8.31 -2.03 4.35
N ALA A 55 -7.70 -2.78 5.27
CA ALA A 55 -6.56 -2.30 6.05
C ALA A 55 -5.36 -1.93 5.16
N GLY A 56 -5.09 -2.74 4.14
CA GLY A 56 -4.05 -2.50 3.14
C GLY A 56 -4.27 -1.26 2.26
N MET A 57 -5.52 -0.83 2.07
CA MET A 57 -5.87 0.42 1.35
C MET A 57 -5.85 1.65 2.26
N ILE A 58 -6.29 1.52 3.52
CA ILE A 58 -6.41 2.65 4.45
C ILE A 58 -5.04 3.27 4.75
N LEU A 59 -4.00 2.45 4.95
CA LEU A 59 -2.66 2.93 5.26
C LEU A 59 -2.07 3.87 4.18
N PRO A 60 -1.99 3.49 2.89
CA PRO A 60 -1.53 4.37 1.83
C PRO A 60 -2.43 5.59 1.64
N LEU A 61 -3.75 5.46 1.84
CA LEU A 61 -4.69 6.58 1.76
C LEU A 61 -4.43 7.62 2.86
N LEU A 62 -4.25 7.18 4.10
CA LEU A 62 -3.92 8.05 5.22
C LEU A 62 -2.57 8.73 5.00
N ALA A 63 -1.56 7.99 4.54
CA ALA A 63 -0.26 8.55 4.18
C ALA A 63 -0.41 9.67 3.13
N LEU A 64 -1.17 9.43 2.06
CA LEU A 64 -1.45 10.41 1.02
C LEU A 64 -2.16 11.66 1.58
N ILE A 65 -3.25 11.47 2.33
CA ILE A 65 -4.02 12.58 2.92
C ILE A 65 -3.10 13.43 3.79
N PHE A 66 -2.36 12.83 4.71
CA PHE A 66 -1.50 13.55 5.64
C PHE A 66 -0.34 14.28 4.96
N VAL A 67 0.24 13.72 3.89
CA VAL A 67 1.26 14.39 3.05
C VAL A 67 0.67 15.55 2.24
N LEU A 68 -0.63 15.53 1.92
CA LEU A 68 -1.27 16.63 1.20
C LEU A 68 -1.67 17.78 2.13
N MET A 69 -1.82 17.54 3.43
CA MET A 69 -2.17 18.59 4.39
C MET A 69 -1.10 19.70 4.46
N LYS A 70 -1.52 20.93 4.79
CA LYS A 70 -0.61 22.07 4.98
C LYS A 70 0.22 21.99 6.28
N SER A 71 -0.25 21.25 7.27
CA SER A 71 0.44 21.14 8.57
C SER A 71 1.74 20.34 8.45
N THR A 72 2.84 20.89 8.94
CA THR A 72 4.16 20.24 8.94
C THR A 72 4.21 19.00 9.83
N LYS A 73 3.50 19.03 10.97
CA LYS A 73 3.38 17.87 11.88
C LYS A 73 2.61 16.73 11.23
N LEU A 74 1.52 17.04 10.52
CA LEU A 74 0.71 16.03 9.84
C LEU A 74 1.45 15.48 8.61
N ASN A 75 2.15 16.32 7.84
CA ASN A 75 3.04 15.84 6.78
C ASN A 75 4.06 14.82 7.29
N PHE A 76 4.67 15.08 8.45
CA PHE A 76 5.63 14.17 9.05
C PHE A 76 5.02 12.81 9.39
N VAL A 77 3.82 12.80 10.00
CA VAL A 77 3.06 11.57 10.24
C VAL A 77 2.73 10.85 8.93
N GLY A 78 2.36 11.59 7.88
CA GLY A 78 2.12 11.04 6.55
C GLY A 78 3.35 10.36 5.95
N TYR A 79 4.54 10.94 6.11
CA TYR A 79 5.79 10.31 5.68
C TYR A 79 6.11 9.04 6.47
N ILE A 80 5.84 9.01 7.78
CA ILE A 80 5.99 7.77 8.58
C ILE A 80 5.03 6.68 8.09
N LEU A 81 3.76 7.03 7.86
CA LEU A 81 2.78 6.08 7.32
C LEU A 81 3.17 5.57 5.93
N ALA A 82 3.77 6.42 5.09
CA ALA A 82 4.31 6.00 3.81
C ALA A 82 5.46 4.99 3.97
N ILE A 83 6.36 5.19 4.94
CA ILE A 83 7.44 4.22 5.25
C ILE A 83 6.84 2.88 5.64
N VAL A 84 5.88 2.87 6.56
CA VAL A 84 5.21 1.65 7.02
C VAL A 84 4.51 0.94 5.86
N THR A 85 3.79 1.69 5.03
CA THR A 85 3.08 1.17 3.86
C THR A 85 4.04 0.54 2.84
N GLY A 86 5.12 1.25 2.50
CA GLY A 86 6.14 0.74 1.59
C GLY A 86 6.86 -0.49 2.15
N GLY A 87 7.10 -0.53 3.46
CA GLY A 87 7.66 -1.69 4.15
C GLY A 87 6.76 -2.93 4.05
N PHE A 88 5.45 -2.76 4.27
CA PHE A 88 4.48 -3.85 4.09
C PHE A 88 4.42 -4.36 2.65
N ALA A 89 4.51 -3.48 1.66
CA ALA A 89 4.53 -3.89 0.25
C ALA A 89 5.77 -4.72 -0.10
N VAL A 90 6.94 -4.36 0.43
CA VAL A 90 8.20 -5.12 0.25
C VAL A 90 8.12 -6.48 0.98
N LEU A 91 7.61 -6.51 2.21
CA LEU A 91 7.41 -7.75 2.96
C LEU A 91 6.39 -8.68 2.30
N GLY A 92 5.29 -8.12 1.77
CA GLY A 92 4.28 -8.87 1.03
C GLY A 92 4.84 -9.53 -0.23
N MET A 93 5.79 -8.88 -0.92
CA MET A 93 6.49 -9.48 -2.06
C MET A 93 7.35 -10.68 -1.65
N LEU A 94 8.07 -10.60 -0.52
CA LEU A 94 8.89 -11.73 -0.04
C LEU A 94 8.06 -12.98 0.26
N LEU A 95 6.78 -12.80 0.59
CA LEU A 95 5.83 -13.87 0.91
C LEU A 95 5.01 -14.34 -0.30
N SER A 96 5.16 -13.69 -1.47
CA SER A 96 4.34 -13.97 -2.66
C SER A 96 5.18 -14.34 -3.89
N GLY A 97 4.58 -15.09 -4.82
CA GLY A 97 5.24 -15.52 -6.06
C GLY A 97 5.59 -14.35 -6.99
N VAL A 98 6.55 -14.57 -7.89
CA VAL A 98 6.99 -13.56 -8.88
C VAL A 98 5.96 -13.47 -10.02
N GLY A 99 5.35 -12.30 -10.18
CA GLY A 99 4.41 -11.98 -11.24
C GLY A 99 4.37 -10.47 -11.51
N VAL A 100 3.79 -10.06 -12.64
CA VAL A 100 3.80 -8.65 -13.07
C VAL A 100 3.19 -7.71 -12.01
N ILE A 101 2.11 -8.14 -11.35
CA ILE A 101 1.43 -7.36 -10.31
C ILE A 101 2.29 -7.27 -9.03
N THR A 102 3.01 -8.34 -8.66
CA THR A 102 3.89 -8.31 -7.49
C THR A 102 5.12 -7.44 -7.75
N LEU A 103 5.63 -7.41 -8.99
CA LEU A 103 6.70 -6.51 -9.40
C LEU A 103 6.29 -5.03 -9.37
N LEU A 104 5.08 -4.72 -9.87
CA LEU A 104 4.53 -3.35 -9.82
C LEU A 104 4.28 -2.89 -8.38
N SER A 105 3.77 -3.80 -7.53
CA SER A 105 3.55 -3.54 -6.10
C SER A 105 4.85 -3.32 -5.35
N LEU A 106 5.91 -4.05 -5.73
CA LEU A 106 7.26 -3.81 -5.20
C LEU A 106 7.76 -2.43 -5.63
N ALA A 107 7.69 -2.10 -6.92
CA ALA A 107 8.18 -0.82 -7.43
C ALA A 107 7.47 0.36 -6.77
N SER A 108 6.14 0.29 -6.62
CA SER A 108 5.38 1.32 -5.90
C SER A 108 5.69 1.34 -4.41
N GLY A 109 5.86 0.17 -3.80
CA GLY A 109 6.24 0.02 -2.39
C GLY A 109 7.60 0.66 -2.08
N VAL A 110 8.61 0.38 -2.91
CA VAL A 110 9.95 0.97 -2.82
C VAL A 110 9.90 2.47 -3.06
N ALA A 111 9.18 2.94 -4.07
CA ALA A 111 9.01 4.38 -4.31
C ALA A 111 8.36 5.09 -3.11
N THR A 112 7.33 4.47 -2.52
CA THR A 112 6.64 4.98 -1.32
C THR A 112 7.57 5.02 -0.11
N LEU A 113 8.33 3.94 0.10
CA LEU A 113 9.30 3.81 1.19
C LEU A 113 10.40 4.89 1.08
N VAL A 114 11.02 5.00 -0.09
CA VAL A 114 12.09 5.98 -0.36
C VAL A 114 11.53 7.40 -0.25
N GLY A 115 10.34 7.66 -0.80
CA GLY A 115 9.65 8.94 -0.68
C GLY A 115 9.45 9.35 0.78
N GLY A 116 8.94 8.43 1.60
CA GLY A 116 8.72 8.61 3.03
C GLY A 116 10.02 8.86 3.81
N ILE A 117 11.06 8.06 3.59
CA ILE A 117 12.38 8.24 4.24
C ILE A 117 12.95 9.62 3.90
N LEU A 118 12.98 9.98 2.61
CA LEU A 118 13.45 11.30 2.18
C LEU A 118 12.61 12.43 2.77
N GLY A 119 11.33 12.19 3.03
CA GLY A 119 10.38 13.15 3.60
C GLY A 119 10.66 13.41 5.07
N VAL A 120 10.87 12.35 5.84
CA VAL A 120 11.30 12.41 7.24
C VAL A 120 12.65 13.11 7.37
N VAL A 121 13.65 12.72 6.57
CA VAL A 121 14.99 13.33 6.59
C VAL A 121 14.94 14.80 6.20
N SER A 122 14.15 15.14 5.18
CA SER A 122 14.00 16.53 4.75
C SER A 122 13.20 17.37 5.75
N ALA A 123 12.29 16.79 6.53
CA ALA A 123 11.52 17.51 7.55
C ALA A 123 12.34 17.86 8.80
N LYS A 124 13.43 17.12 9.07
CA LYS A 124 14.38 17.40 10.16
C LYS A 124 15.40 18.49 9.84
N LYS A 125 15.59 18.85 8.56
CA LYS A 125 16.46 19.95 8.10
C LYS A 125 15.65 21.21 7.82
#